data_AF-A0A060NU67-F1
#
_entry.id   AF-A0A060NU67-F1
#
_cell.length_a   1.000
_cell.length_b   1.000
_cell.length_c   1.000
_cell.angle_alpha   90.00
_cell.angle_beta   90.00
_cell.angle_gamma   90.00
#
_symmetry.space_group_name_H-M   'P 1'
#
loop_
_entity.id
_entity.type
_entity.pdbx_description
1 polymer ?
#
loop_
_entity_poly.entity_id
_entity_poly.type
_entity_poly.pdbx_seq_one_letter_code
_entity_poly.pdbx_strand_id
1 'polypeptide(L)' 'MPQLNPLHWFNMFMFSWMAFGTILPLKIKNISFPNSPELKGAEKPLTESWAWPWL' A
#
# COMPACT_ATOMS: atom_id res chain seq x y z
N MET A 1 -30.51 25.73 20.32
CA MET A 1 -30.52 25.92 18.85
C MET A 1 -30.67 24.54 18.20
N PRO A 2 -31.55 24.37 17.19
CA PRO A 2 -31.87 23.05 16.61
C PRO A 2 -30.71 22.33 15.91
N GLN A 3 -29.62 23.05 15.59
CA GLN A 3 -28.40 22.50 14.97
C GLN A 3 -27.47 21.76 15.94
N LEU A 4 -27.65 21.94 17.26
CA LEU A 4 -26.86 21.29 18.30
C LEU A 4 -27.33 19.87 18.64
N ASN A 5 -28.33 19.35 17.92
CA ASN A 5 -28.86 18.02 18.19
C ASN A 5 -27.85 16.94 17.72
N PRO A 6 -27.12 16.27 18.63
CA PRO A 6 -25.93 15.46 18.28
C PRO A 6 -26.27 14.23 17.44
N LEU A 7 -27.52 13.79 17.51
CA LEU A 7 -28.00 12.58 16.85
C LEU A 7 -27.88 12.65 15.32
N HIS A 8 -28.16 13.82 14.72
CA HIS A 8 -28.06 13.99 13.28
C HIS A 8 -26.60 13.99 12.81
N TRP A 9 -25.70 14.62 13.56
CA TRP A 9 -24.27 14.63 13.28
C TRP A 9 -23.64 13.25 13.36
N PHE A 10 -24.00 12.47 14.38
CA PHE A 10 -23.52 11.10 14.54
C PHE A 10 -23.94 10.20 13.37
N ASN A 11 -25.20 10.33 12.90
CA ASN A 11 -25.69 9.57 11.76
C ASN A 11 -24.96 9.93 10.46
N MET A 12 -24.70 11.23 10.23
CA MET A 12 -23.90 11.68 9.08
C MET A 12 -22.46 11.17 9.13
N PHE A 13 -21.85 11.18 10.32
CA PHE A 13 -20.49 10.66 10.54
C PHE A 13 -20.41 9.16 10.25
N MET A 14 -21.35 8.37 10.79
CA MET A 14 -21.41 6.93 10.58
C MET A 14 -21.61 6.57 9.10
N PHE A 15 -22.51 7.25 8.42
CA PHE A 15 -22.74 7.03 6.99
C PHE A 15 -21.50 7.36 6.14
N SER A 16 -20.87 8.51 6.42
CA SER A 16 -19.62 8.90 5.77
C SER A 16 -18.52 7.87 5.99
N TRP A 17 -18.35 7.39 7.23
CA TRP A 17 -17.35 6.40 7.58
C TRP A 17 -17.57 5.06 6.87
N MET A 18 -18.81 4.58 6.78
CA MET A 18 -19.14 3.35 6.04
C MET A 18 -18.87 3.50 4.53
N ALA A 19 -19.20 4.66 3.96
CA ALA A 19 -18.93 4.92 2.55
C ALA A 19 -17.40 4.94 2.27
N PHE A 20 -16.62 5.63 3.10
CA PHE A 20 -15.16 5.61 2.97
C PHE A 20 -14.57 4.22 3.18
N GLY A 21 -15.02 3.48 4.20
CA GLY A 21 -14.52 2.13 4.50
C GLY A 21 -14.76 1.11 3.38
N THR A 22 -15.82 1.28 2.59
CA THR A 22 -16.12 0.39 1.45
C THR A 22 -15.46 0.85 0.14
N ILE A 23 -15.36 2.16 -0.09
CA ILE A 23 -14.82 2.72 -1.35
C ILE A 23 -13.29 2.76 -1.35
N LEU A 24 -12.64 3.05 -0.22
CA LEU A 24 -11.19 3.18 -0.14
C LEU A 24 -10.42 1.89 -0.48
N PRO A 25 -10.79 0.69 0.04
CA PRO A 25 -10.08 -0.54 -0.29
C PRO A 25 -10.16 -0.89 -1.78
N LEU A 26 -11.29 -0.62 -2.42
CA LEU A 26 -11.50 -0.85 -3.86
C LEU A 26 -10.57 0.02 -4.72
N LYS A 27 -10.28 1.26 -4.28
CA LYS A 27 -9.37 2.17 -4.97
C LYS A 27 -7.90 1.84 -4.72
N ILE A 28 -7.56 1.46 -3.49
CA ILE A 28 -6.16 1.25 -3.06
C ILE A 28 -5.62 -0.11 -3.52
N LYS A 29 -6.47 -1.12 -3.74
CA LYS A 29 -6.03 -2.47 -4.17
C LYS A 29 -5.21 -2.48 -5.46
N ASN A 30 -5.46 -1.53 -6.36
CA ASN A 30 -4.74 -1.44 -7.63
C ASN A 30 -3.46 -0.60 -7.55
N ILE A 31 -3.05 -0.17 -6.34
CA ILE A 31 -1.75 0.47 -6.15
C ILE A 31 -0.67 -0.59 -6.28
N SER A 32 -0.11 -0.68 -7.49
CA SER A 32 1.14 -1.39 -7.71
C SER A 32 2.25 -0.60 -7.04
N PHE A 33 2.82 -1.16 -5.96
CA PHE A 33 4.01 -0.58 -5.35
C PHE A 33 5.19 -0.88 -6.28
N PRO A 34 5.89 0.16 -6.81
CA PRO A 34 7.04 -0.03 -7.70
C PRO A 34 8.24 -0.67 -6.99
N ASN A 35 8.18 -0.77 -5.66
CA ASN A 35 9.15 -1.45 -4.84
C ASN A 35 8.55 -2.74 -4.27
N SER A 36 8.08 -3.63 -5.16
CA SER A 36 7.94 -5.02 -4.75
C SER A 36 9.34 -5.49 -4.37
N PRO A 37 9.59 -5.99 -3.16
CA PRO A 37 10.72 -6.87 -2.93
C PRO A 37 10.40 -8.11 -3.78
N GLU A 38 10.69 -8.04 -5.07
CA GLU A 38 11.03 -9.23 -5.81
C GLU A 38 12.08 -9.89 -4.94
N LEU A 39 11.73 -11.02 -4.34
CA LEU A 39 12.70 -12.08 -4.17
C LEU A 39 13.23 -12.30 -5.59
N LYS A 40 14.25 -11.52 -5.97
CA LYS A 40 15.10 -11.80 -7.11
C LYS A 40 15.67 -13.17 -6.77
N GLY A 41 14.91 -14.17 -7.18
CA GLY A 41 15.26 -15.56 -7.03
C GLY A 41 16.59 -15.72 -7.73
N ALA A 42 17.56 -16.18 -6.96
CA ALA A 42 18.63 -17.01 -7.46
C ALA A 42 19.40 -16.46 -8.67
N GLU A 43 20.26 -15.49 -8.43
CA GLU A 43 21.62 -15.67 -8.92
C GLU A 43 22.53 -15.49 -7.71
N LYS A 44 23.11 -16.60 -7.23
CA LYS A 44 24.37 -16.51 -6.49
C LYS A 44 25.24 -15.55 -7.31
N PRO A 45 25.91 -14.56 -6.73
CA PRO A 45 26.97 -13.92 -7.47
C PRO A 45 27.87 -15.07 -7.94
N LEU A 46 27.83 -15.36 -9.25
CA LEU A 46 28.92 -16.04 -9.90
C LEU A 46 30.04 -15.04 -9.78
N THR A 47 30.68 -15.03 -8.60
CA THR A 47 31.98 -14.44 -8.41
C THR A 47 32.87 -15.28 -9.32
N GLU A 48 32.86 -14.96 -10.61
CA GLU A 48 34.00 -15.25 -11.46
C GLU A 48 35.15 -14.58 -10.73
N SER A 49 35.91 -15.41 -10.01
CA SER A 49 37.16 -15.04 -9.37
C SER A 49 37.95 -14.29 -10.43
N TRP A 50 38.02 -12.97 -10.30
CA TRP A 50 38.69 -12.10 -11.25
C TRP A 50 40.12 -12.61 -11.42
N ALA A 51 40.35 -13.36 -12.49
CA ALA A 51 41.67 -13.82 -12.87
C ALA A 51 42.39 -12.58 -13.42
N TRP A 52 43.07 -11.85 -12.54
CA TRP A 52 43.92 -10.74 -12.93
C TRP A 52 44.84 -11.17 -14.08
N PRO A 53 44.98 -10.37 -15.15
CA PRO A 53 45.58 -10.79 -16.40
C PRO A 53 47.11 -10.62 -16.39
N TRP A 54 47.78 -10.94 -15.28
CA TRP A 54 49.24 -10.82 -15.16
C TRP A 54 49.94 -12.17 -14.94
N LEU A 55 49.41 -13.22 -15.56
CA LEU A 55 50.17 -14.46 -15.83
C LEU A 55 50.60 -14.47 -17.29
#